data_AF-A0AAT9PSF4-F1
#
_entry.id   AF-A0AAT9PSF4-F1
#
_cell.length_a   1.000
_cell.length_b   1.000
_cell.length_c   1.000
_cell.angle_alpha   90.00
_cell.angle_beta   90.00
_cell.angle_gamma   90.00
#
_symmetry.space_group_name_H-M   'P 1'
#
loop_
_entity.id
_entity.type
_entity.pdbx_description
1 polymer ?
#
loop_
_entity_poly.entity_id
_entity_poly.type
_entity_poly.pdbx_seq_one_letter_code
_entity_poly.pdbx_strand_id
1 'polypeptide(L)' 'MYWRKNDKPVVEPEAIAVWECLEENCRGWMRKNFALEAEPKCPLCKSDMESGERLLQKI' A
#
# COMPACT_ATOMS: atom_id res chain seq x y z
N MET A 1 24.12 25.97 21.23
CA MET A 1 23.76 25.16 20.05
C MET A 1 22.63 24.23 20.46
N TYR A 2 21.41 24.46 19.98
CA TYR A 2 20.27 23.60 20.32
C TYR A 2 20.13 22.54 19.24
N TRP A 3 20.73 21.37 19.49
CA TRP A 3 20.57 20.18 18.66
C TRP A 3 19.22 19.57 19.01
N ARG A 4 18.19 19.81 18.19
CA ARG A 4 16.93 19.06 18.31
C ARG A 4 17.22 17.61 17.94
N LYS A 5 17.29 16.73 18.95
CA LYS A 5 17.23 15.29 18.72
C LYS A 5 15.89 15.01 18.06
N ASN A 6 15.94 14.49 16.84
CA ASN A 6 14.75 14.12 16.10
C ASN A 6 14.33 12.74 16.60
N ASP A 7 13.79 12.66 17.82
CA ASP A 7 13.21 11.46 18.43
C ASP A 7 11.88 11.12 17.75
N LYS A 8 11.89 10.96 16.42
CA LYS A 8 10.75 10.40 15.72
C LYS A 8 10.70 8.92 16.09
N PRO A 9 9.61 8.42 16.71
CA PRO A 9 9.46 6.99 16.91
C PRO A 9 9.56 6.32 15.54
N VAL A 10 10.44 5.33 15.44
CA VAL A 10 10.51 4.46 14.26
C VAL A 10 9.21 3.68 14.27
N VAL A 11 8.24 4.13 13.47
CA VAL A 11 6.97 3.42 13.31
C VAL A 11 7.30 2.11 12.61
N GLU A 12 7.13 0.99 13.33
CA GLU A 12 7.31 -0.34 12.78
C GLU A 12 6.36 -0.51 11.58
N PRO A 13 6.87 -0.95 10.43
CA PRO A 13 6.03 -1.19 9.27
C PRO A 13 5.07 -2.34 9.57
N GLU A 14 3.78 -2.13 9.35
CA GLU A 14 2.75 -3.14 9.53
C GLU A 14 2.49 -3.84 8.19
N ALA A 15 2.19 -5.15 8.22
CA ALA A 15 1.73 -5.88 7.04
C ALA A 15 0.30 -5.45 6.73
N ILE A 16 0.13 -4.71 5.64
CA ILE A 16 -1.17 -4.24 5.18
C ILE A 16 -1.57 -5.05 3.95
N ALA A 17 -2.78 -5.59 3.98
CA ALA A 17 -3.35 -6.24 2.81
C ALA A 17 -3.58 -5.20 1.70
N VAL A 18 -3.02 -5.46 0.53
CA VAL A 18 -3.12 -4.63 -0.67
C VAL A 18 -3.69 -5.42 -1.84
N TRP A 19 -4.17 -4.70 -2.84
CA TRP A 19 -4.47 -5.20 -4.17
C TRP A 19 -3.29 -4.81 -5.05
N GLU A 20 -2.59 -5.77 -5.61
CA GLU A 20 -1.51 -5.54 -6.57
C GLU A 20 -2.04 -5.79 -7.98
N CYS A 21 -1.69 -4.90 -8.91
CA CYS A 21 -2.11 -5.09 -10.29
C CYS A 21 -1.33 -6.25 -10.92
N LEU A 22 -2.03 -7.14 -11.63
CA LEU A 22 -1.44 -8.27 -12.35
C LEU A 22 -0.69 -7.85 -13.64
N GLU A 23 -0.88 -6.61 -14.07
CA GLU A 23 -0.32 -6.10 -15.32
C GLU A 23 1.16 -5.71 -15.13
N GLU A 24 2.07 -6.33 -15.87
CA GLU A 24 3.52 -6.04 -15.75
C GLU A 24 3.86 -4.58 -16.07
N ASN A 25 3.05 -3.95 -16.94
CA ASN A 25 3.18 -2.54 -17.30
C ASN A 25 2.50 -1.58 -16.30
N CYS A 26 1.85 -2.10 -15.26
CA CYS A 26 1.18 -1.31 -14.22
C CYS A 26 1.67 -1.71 -12.82
N ARG A 27 2.55 -0.90 -12.23
CA ARG A 27 2.97 -1.07 -10.83
C ARG A 27 1.98 -0.45 -9.83
N GLY A 28 0.70 -0.49 -10.17
CA GLY A 28 -0.39 0.04 -9.35
C GLY A 28 -0.70 -0.92 -8.23
N TRP A 29 -0.81 -0.40 -7.02
CA TRP A 29 -1.38 -1.14 -5.90
C TRP A 29 -2.27 -0.22 -5.08
N MET A 30 -3.27 -0.79 -4.42
CA MET A 30 -4.18 -0.07 -3.54
C MET A 30 -4.38 -0.84 -2.25
N ARG A 31 -4.71 -0.19 -1.13
CA ARG A 31 -4.98 -0.93 0.12
C ARG A 31 -6.33 -1.64 0.02
N LYS A 32 -6.41 -2.89 0.47
CA LYS A 32 -7.68 -3.64 0.49
C LYS A 32 -8.76 -2.94 1.31
N ASN A 33 -8.38 -2.23 2.38
CA ASN A 33 -9.32 -1.47 3.23
C ASN A 33 -10.09 -0.37 2.49
N PHE A 34 -9.63 0.05 1.30
CA PHE A 34 -10.33 1.04 0.47
C PHE A 34 -11.13 0.42 -0.68
N ALA A 35 -11.06 -0.90 -0.87
CA ALA A 35 -11.89 -1.60 -1.84
C ALA A 35 -13.21 -1.98 -1.20
N LEU A 36 -14.32 -1.56 -1.81
CA LEU A 36 -15.67 -1.98 -1.42
C LEU A 36 -16.06 -3.32 -2.08
N GLU A 37 -15.42 -3.66 -3.19
CA GLU A 37 -15.64 -4.90 -3.95
C GLU A 37 -14.60 -5.97 -3.59
N ALA A 38 -15.00 -7.23 -3.72
CA ALA A 38 -14.15 -8.38 -3.43
C ALA A 38 -12.94 -8.50 -4.37
N GLU A 39 -13.07 -8.04 -5.61
CA GLU A 39 -12.01 -8.02 -6.62
C GLU A 39 -12.07 -6.69 -7.38
N PRO A 40 -11.36 -5.64 -6.92
CA PRO A 40 -11.36 -4.36 -7.60
C PRO A 40 -10.50 -4.43 -8.87
N LYS A 41 -10.90 -3.63 -9.86
CA LYS A 41 -10.07 -3.36 -11.04
C LYS A 41 -9.10 -2.22 -10.75
N CYS A 42 -7.92 -2.29 -11.34
CA CYS A 42 -6.92 -1.25 -11.19
C CYS A 42 -7.43 0.08 -11.76
N PRO A 43 -7.44 1.19 -10.99
CA PRO A 43 -7.93 2.47 -11.50
C PRO A 43 -7.04 3.07 -12.59
N LEU A 44 -5.80 2.59 -12.74
CA LEU A 44 -4.83 3.09 -13.72
C LEU A 44 -4.97 2.39 -15.08
N CYS A 45 -5.03 1.06 -15.10
CA CYS A 45 -5.06 0.28 -16.33
C CYS A 45 -6.35 -0.52 -16.54
N LYS A 46 -7.26 -0.56 -15.55
CA LYS A 46 -8.50 -1.33 -15.53
C LYS A 46 -8.31 -2.86 -15.62
N SER A 47 -7.08 -3.33 -15.52
CA SER A 47 -6.76 -4.75 -15.39
C SER A 47 -7.18 -5.28 -14.03
N ASP A 48 -7.31 -6.60 -13.92
CA ASP A 48 -7.64 -7.25 -12.66
C ASP A 48 -6.49 -7.12 -11.65
N MET A 49 -6.85 -7.09 -10.37
CA MET A 49 -5.89 -7.00 -9.26
C MET A 49 -5.95 -8.27 -8.42
N GLU A 50 -4.80 -8.67 -7.90
CA GLU A 50 -4.66 -9.81 -7.00
C GLU A 50 -4.43 -9.37 -5.56
N SER A 51 -4.85 -10.22 -4.62
CA SER A 51 -4.66 -9.98 -3.20
C SER A 51 -3.20 -10.19 -2.78
N GLY A 52 -2.52 -9.12 -2.37
CA GLY A 52 -1.17 -9.16 -1.82
C GLY A 52 -1.08 -8.60 -0.41
N GLU A 53 0.13 -8.58 0.15
CA GLU A 53 0.46 -7.97 1.44
C GLU A 53 1.73 -7.14 1.30
N ARG A 54 1.71 -5.90 1.79
CA ARG A 54 2.87 -5.02 1.78
C ARG A 54 3.13 -4.43 3.15
N LEU A 55 4.41 -4.42 3.51
CA LEU A 55 4.91 -3.74 4.70
C LEU A 55 4.89 -2.23 4.44
N LEU A 56 3.94 -1.54 5.06
CA LEU A 56 3.76 -0.10 4.92
C LEU A 56 3.80 0.54 6.30
N GLN A 57 4.35 1.75 6.36
CA GLN A 57 4.24 2.55 7.57
C GLN A 57 2.80 3.01 7.73
N LYS A 58 2.24 2.80 8.92
CA LYS A 58 0.96 3.40 9.29
C LYS A 58 1.13 4.91 9.25
N ILE A 59 0.32 5.58 8.42
CA ILE A 59 0.24 7.05 8.34
C ILE A 59 -0.78 7.52 9.38
#